data_AF-A0A5M6CS36-F1
#
_entry.id   AF-A0A5M6CS36-F1
#
_cell.length_a   1.000
_cell.length_b   1.000
_cell.length_c   1.000
_cell.angle_alpha   90.00
_cell.angle_beta   90.00
_cell.angle_gamma   90.00
#
_symmetry.space_group_name_H-M   'P 1'
#
loop_
_entity.id
_entity.type
_entity.pdbx_description
1 polymer ?
#
loop_
_entity_poly.entity_id
_entity_poly.type
_entity_poly.pdbx_seq_one_letter_code
_entity_poly.pdbx_strand_id
1 'polypeptide(L)'
;MILKREFPYTPGEHEAEKASNSYLMSLVAFVAGLPFPIINLIASVVFYFSNIKGTYFVRWHCMQALLSQFVVFLINNIGFWWTISLIYNKTGVNTYFAVYISFVLIFNIIEFVATIYSAIETRKGIHIEWWGYNKLTDRFCKP
;
A
#
# COMPACT_ATOMS: atom_id res chain seq x y z
N MET A 1 -1.80 10.65 8.37
CA MET A 1 -2.49 10.65 9.68
C MET A 1 -3.54 9.55 9.64
N ILE A 2 -3.38 8.55 10.50
CA ILE A 2 -4.21 7.34 10.52
C ILE A 2 -5.40 7.60 11.45
N LEU A 3 -6.62 7.26 11.02
CA LEU A 3 -7.86 7.47 11.77
C LEU A 3 -8.41 6.11 12.20
N LYS A 4 -8.83 6.03 13.46
CA LYS A 4 -9.62 4.89 13.97
C LYS A 4 -11.08 5.25 13.87
N ARG A 5 -11.90 4.39 13.28
CA ARG A 5 -13.35 4.56 13.22
C ARG A 5 -14.05 3.27 13.61
N GLU A 6 -15.30 3.40 14.03
CA GLU A 6 -16.18 2.26 14.23
C GLU A 6 -16.67 1.75 12.88
N PHE A 7 -16.60 0.44 12.68
CA PHE A 7 -17.15 -0.22 11.50
C PHE A 7 -18.63 -0.55 11.75
N PRO A 8 -19.49 -0.64 10.71
CA PRO A 8 -20.93 -0.86 10.89
C PRO A 8 -21.31 -2.16 11.63
N TYR A 9 -20.38 -3.10 11.73
CA TYR A 9 -20.50 -4.33 12.49
C TYR A 9 -19.14 -4.74 13.04
N THR A 10 -19.13 -5.60 14.06
CA THR A 10 -17.89 -6.18 14.60
C THR A 10 -17.40 -7.29 13.68
N PRO A 11 -16.23 -7.16 13.03
CA PRO A 11 -15.71 -8.19 12.14
C PRO A 11 -15.34 -9.45 12.94
N GLY A 12 -15.63 -10.62 12.38
CA GLY A 12 -15.18 -11.90 12.94
C GLY A 12 -13.65 -12.06 12.83
N GLU A 13 -13.06 -12.94 13.64
CA GLU A 13 -11.61 -13.17 13.63
C GLU A 13 -11.07 -13.53 12.24
N HIS A 14 -11.81 -14.33 11.47
CA HIS A 14 -11.43 -14.71 10.12
C HIS A 14 -11.40 -13.51 9.15
N GLU A 15 -12.33 -12.55 9.31
CA GLU A 15 -12.35 -11.33 8.50
C GLU A 15 -11.18 -10.41 8.87
N ALA A 16 -10.93 -10.25 10.17
CA ALA A 16 -9.81 -9.47 10.69
C ALA A 16 -8.45 -10.03 10.23
N GLU A 17 -8.30 -11.37 10.21
CA GLU A 17 -7.14 -12.03 9.65
C GLU A 17 -6.94 -11.71 8.18
N LYS A 18 -8.00 -11.90 7.40
CA LYS A 18 -7.94 -11.79 5.94
C LYS A 18 -7.70 -10.34 5.51
N ALA A 19 -8.28 -9.39 6.22
CA ALA A 19 -8.05 -7.96 6.03
C ALA A 19 -6.63 -7.55 6.47
N SER A 20 -6.10 -8.10 7.57
CA SER A 20 -4.70 -7.87 7.95
C SER A 20 -3.73 -8.39 6.88
N ASN A 21 -4.02 -9.57 6.32
CA ASN A 21 -3.20 -10.21 5.29
C ASN A 21 -3.10 -9.38 4.00
N SER A 22 -4.05 -8.49 3.69
CA SER A 22 -3.92 -7.60 2.54
C SER A 22 -2.75 -6.63 2.67
N TYR A 23 -2.42 -6.21 3.89
CA TYR A 23 -1.26 -5.37 4.19
C TYR A 23 0.02 -6.19 4.29
N LEU A 24 -0.04 -7.41 4.81
CA LEU A 24 1.13 -8.28 4.92
C LEU A 24 1.63 -8.79 3.56
N MET A 25 0.74 -8.99 2.60
CA MET A 25 1.11 -9.53 1.28
C MET A 25 2.10 -8.62 0.52
N SER A 26 1.94 -7.29 0.61
CA SER A 26 2.90 -6.35 0.02
C SER A 26 4.25 -6.33 0.76
N LEU A 27 4.26 -6.57 2.07
CA LEU A 27 5.50 -6.69 2.85
C LEU A 27 6.29 -7.95 2.49
N VAL A 28 5.61 -9.07 2.25
CA VAL A 28 6.26 -10.33 1.85
C VAL A 28 6.93 -10.20 0.49
N ALA A 29 6.30 -9.52 -0.47
CA ALA A 29 6.89 -9.24 -1.78
C ALA A 29 8.21 -8.44 -1.69
N PHE A 30 8.28 -7.49 -0.75
CA PHE A 30 9.50 -6.74 -0.45
C PHE A 30 10.60 -7.64 0.14
N VAL A 31 10.26 -8.50 1.12
CA VAL A 31 11.22 -9.41 1.78
C VAL A 31 11.68 -10.54 0.86
N ALA A 32 10.84 -11.00 -0.08
CA ALA A 32 11.15 -12.06 -1.04
C ALA A 32 12.17 -11.64 -2.13
N GLY A 33 12.83 -10.48 -1.97
CA GLY A 33 14.00 -10.10 -2.77
C GLY A 33 13.68 -9.49 -4.13
N LEU A 34 12.46 -9.00 -4.32
CA LEU A 34 11.96 -8.45 -5.58
C LEU A 34 11.72 -6.93 -5.45
N PRO A 35 12.78 -6.10 -5.43
CA PRO A 35 12.68 -4.65 -5.21
C PRO A 35 12.12 -3.87 -6.40
N PHE A 36 11.39 -4.53 -7.31
CA PHE A 36 10.80 -3.84 -8.46
C PHE A 36 9.52 -3.10 -8.04
N PRO A 37 9.38 -1.81 -8.42
CA PRO A 37 8.21 -0.98 -8.07
C PRO A 37 6.85 -1.64 -8.32
N ILE A 38 6.77 -2.53 -9.31
CA ILE A 38 5.53 -3.14 -9.79
C ILE A 38 5.05 -4.33 -8.95
N ILE A 39 5.93 -4.98 -8.18
CA ILE A 39 5.63 -6.30 -7.61
C ILE A 39 4.67 -6.18 -6.43
N ASN A 40 4.85 -5.17 -5.57
CA ASN A 40 3.92 -4.91 -4.47
C ASN A 40 2.51 -4.53 -4.98
N LEU A 41 2.45 -3.82 -6.12
CA LEU A 41 1.19 -3.51 -6.78
C LEU A 41 0.52 -4.77 -7.31
N ILE A 42 1.23 -5.63 -8.05
CA ILE A 42 0.69 -6.91 -8.54
C ILE A 42 0.18 -7.78 -7.39
N ALA A 43 0.96 -7.91 -6.31
CA ALA A 43 0.57 -8.67 -5.14
C ALA A 43 -0.75 -8.17 -4.54
N SER A 44 -0.90 -6.84 -4.41
CA SER A 44 -2.12 -6.22 -3.87
C SER A 44 -3.30 -6.32 -4.82
N VAL A 45 -3.07 -6.23 -6.14
CA VAL A 45 -4.10 -6.45 -7.16
C VAL A 45 -4.64 -7.88 -7.08
N VAL A 46 -3.74 -8.87 -7.07
CA VAL A 46 -4.13 -10.29 -6.96
C VAL A 46 -4.86 -10.56 -5.65
N PHE A 47 -4.37 -9.99 -4.54
CA PHE A 47 -5.02 -10.14 -3.24
C PHE A 47 -6.42 -9.52 -3.21
N TYR A 48 -6.59 -8.33 -3.80
CA TYR A 48 -7.90 -7.68 -3.93
C TYR A 48 -8.88 -8.53 -4.74
N PHE A 49 -8.49 -8.99 -5.92
CA PHE A 49 -9.36 -9.82 -6.77
C PHE A 49 -9.71 -11.17 -6.11
N SER A 50 -8.77 -11.77 -5.36
CA SER A 50 -9.03 -13.00 -4.59
C SER A 50 -10.03 -12.79 -3.45
N ASN A 51 -10.29 -11.53 -3.07
CA ASN A 51 -11.17 -11.15 -1.96
C ASN A 51 -12.36 -10.30 -2.39
N ILE A 52 -12.62 -10.16 -3.68
CA ILE A 52 -13.71 -9.31 -4.19
C ILE A 52 -15.10 -9.78 -3.75
N LYS A 53 -15.27 -11.09 -3.51
CA LYS A 53 -16.49 -11.71 -2.96
C LYS A 53 -16.48 -11.80 -1.42
N GLY A 54 -15.47 -11.23 -0.77
CA GLY A 54 -15.36 -11.18 0.68
C GLY A 54 -16.37 -10.22 1.31
N THR A 55 -16.32 -10.17 2.64
CA THR A 55 -17.14 -9.25 3.43
C THR A 55 -16.72 -7.80 3.21
N TYR A 56 -17.60 -6.87 3.59
CA TYR A 56 -17.34 -5.45 3.39
C TYR A 56 -16.03 -5.00 4.05
N PHE A 57 -15.77 -5.45 5.28
CA PHE A 57 -14.53 -5.15 6.01
C PHE A 57 -13.28 -5.58 5.23
N VAL A 58 -13.26 -6.82 4.73
CA VAL A 58 -12.12 -7.36 3.97
C VAL A 58 -11.93 -6.60 2.66
N ARG A 59 -13.00 -6.39 1.88
CA ARG A 59 -12.93 -5.67 0.61
C ARG A 59 -12.39 -4.26 0.79
N TRP A 60 -12.85 -3.56 1.82
CA TRP A 60 -12.46 -2.19 2.11
C TRP A 60 -10.96 -2.10 2.43
N HIS A 61 -10.45 -2.95 3.32
CA HIS A 61 -9.02 -2.96 3.66
C HIS A 61 -8.13 -3.40 2.49
N CYS A 62 -8.59 -4.36 1.68
CA CYS A 62 -7.91 -4.74 0.43
C CYS A 62 -7.82 -3.56 -0.55
N MET A 63 -8.90 -2.77 -0.67
CA MET A 63 -8.93 -1.62 -1.56
C MET A 63 -8.04 -0.47 -1.06
N GLN A 64 -8.03 -0.20 0.25
CA GLN A 64 -7.08 0.77 0.83
C GLN A 64 -5.62 0.34 0.59
N ALA A 65 -5.30 -0.94 0.78
CA ALA A 65 -3.97 -1.47 0.50
C ALA A 65 -3.60 -1.33 -0.99
N LEU A 66 -4.52 -1.68 -1.89
CA LEU A 66 -4.33 -1.55 -3.34
C LEU A 66 -4.08 -0.09 -3.77
N LEU A 67 -4.89 0.85 -3.27
CA LEU A 67 -4.71 2.28 -3.56
C LEU A 67 -3.36 2.79 -3.05
N SER A 68 -2.93 2.36 -1.86
CA SER A 68 -1.60 2.68 -1.35
C SER A 68 -0.50 2.20 -2.29
N GLN A 69 -0.55 0.91 -2.68
CA GLN A 69 0.47 0.35 -3.57
C GLN A 69 0.45 0.98 -4.97
N PHE A 70 -0.71 1.44 -5.44
CA PHE A 70 -0.80 2.16 -6.70
C PHE A 70 -0.06 3.51 -6.65
N VAL A 71 -0.22 4.27 -5.55
CA VAL A 71 0.52 5.54 -5.37
C VAL A 71 2.02 5.31 -5.20
N VAL A 72 2.41 4.32 -4.39
CA VAL A 72 3.82 3.92 -4.23
C VAL A 72 4.43 3.55 -5.57
N PHE A 73 3.71 2.77 -6.39
CA PHE A 73 4.15 2.39 -7.72
C PHE A 73 4.43 3.61 -8.60
N LEU A 74 3.54 4.61 -8.65
CA LEU A 74 3.76 5.81 -9.47
C LEU A 74 5.02 6.57 -9.05
N ILE A 75 5.20 6.80 -7.75
CA ILE A 75 6.36 7.52 -7.19
C ILE A 75 7.66 6.74 -7.47
N ASN A 76 7.65 5.44 -7.20
CA ASN A 76 8.82 4.59 -7.40
C ASN A 76 9.16 4.42 -8.89
N ASN A 77 8.16 4.32 -9.77
CA ASN A 77 8.35 4.17 -11.21
C ASN A 77 9.00 5.41 -11.84
N ILE A 78 8.59 6.63 -11.43
CA ILE A 78 9.24 7.87 -11.88
C ILE A 78 10.72 7.88 -11.45
N GLY A 79 11.01 7.53 -10.19
CA GLY A 79 12.39 7.45 -9.70
C GLY A 79 13.23 6.41 -10.43
N PHE A 80 12.63 5.25 -10.72
CA PHE A 80 13.27 4.19 -11.49
C PHE A 80 13.65 4.65 -12.90
N TRP A 81 12.71 5.18 -13.68
CA TRP A 81 12.99 5.62 -15.05
C TRP A 81 13.95 6.80 -15.12
N TRP A 82 13.89 7.73 -14.16
CA TRP A 82 14.87 8.81 -14.06
C TRP A 82 16.27 8.25 -13.73
N THR A 83 16.38 7.24 -12.86
CA THR A 83 17.65 6.56 -12.60
C THR A 83 18.20 5.91 -13.88
N ILE A 84 17.36 5.19 -14.63
CA ILE A 84 17.73 4.60 -15.92
C ILE A 84 18.19 5.67 -16.91
N SER A 85 17.52 6.83 -16.98
CA SER A 85 17.92 7.90 -17.89
C SER A 85 19.29 8.49 -17.54
N LEU A 86 19.62 8.60 -16.24
CA LEU A 86 20.94 9.08 -15.81
C LEU A 86 22.05 8.09 -16.18
N ILE A 87 21.81 6.79 -15.98
CA ILE A 87 22.74 5.71 -16.35
C ILE A 87 22.96 5.70 -17.86
N TYR A 88 21.89 5.73 -18.65
CA TYR A 88 21.96 5.67 -20.11
C TYR A 88 22.68 6.88 -20.72
N ASN A 89 22.36 8.09 -20.25
CA ASN A 89 22.98 9.32 -20.74
C ASN A 89 24.37 9.59 -20.14
N LYS A 90 24.85 8.75 -19.21
CA LYS A 90 26.10 8.94 -18.45
C LYS A 90 26.20 10.32 -17.78
N THR A 91 25.05 10.92 -17.48
CA THR A 91 24.97 12.20 -16.78
C THR A 91 25.11 11.93 -15.28
N GLY A 92 25.94 12.71 -14.60
CA GLY A 92 26.08 12.63 -13.14
C GLY A 92 24.76 12.93 -12.41
N VAL A 93 24.72 12.60 -11.12
CA VAL A 93 23.58 12.89 -10.25
C VAL A 93 23.42 14.41 -10.11
N ASN A 94 22.27 14.93 -10.51
CA ASN A 94 21.92 16.33 -10.32
C ASN A 94 21.16 16.54 -8.98
N THR A 95 21.11 17.79 -8.52
CA THR A 95 20.46 18.15 -7.25
C THR A 95 18.97 17.78 -7.23
N TYR A 96 18.26 17.97 -8.35
CA TYR A 96 16.83 17.65 -8.44
C TYR A 96 16.55 16.15 -8.24
N PHE A 97 17.36 15.30 -8.85
CA PHE A 97 17.29 13.86 -8.69
C PHE A 97 17.62 13.44 -7.26
N ALA A 98 18.65 14.02 -6.65
CA ALA A 98 19.02 13.72 -5.27
C ALA A 98 17.90 14.07 -4.27
N VAL A 99 17.24 15.22 -4.46
CA VAL A 99 16.07 15.63 -3.67
C VAL A 99 14.90 14.67 -3.92
N TYR A 100 14.63 14.32 -5.17
CA TYR A 100 13.56 13.40 -5.53
C TYR A 100 13.76 12.02 -4.88
N ILE A 101 14.94 11.41 -5.02
CA ILE A 101 15.24 10.10 -4.43
C ILE A 101 15.17 10.12 -2.90
N SER A 102 15.63 11.21 -2.26
CA SER A 102 15.46 11.40 -0.82
C SER A 102 13.98 11.42 -0.42
N PHE A 103 13.14 12.11 -1.19
CA PHE A 103 11.69 12.11 -0.99
C PHE A 103 11.09 10.71 -1.19
N VAL A 104 11.46 9.99 -2.25
CA VAL A 104 11.01 8.61 -2.49
C VAL A 104 11.36 7.71 -1.30
N LEU A 105 12.58 7.80 -0.78
CA LEU A 105 13.01 7.00 0.36
C LEU A 105 12.17 7.27 1.61
N ILE A 106 11.96 8.55 1.96
CA ILE A 106 11.12 8.94 3.11
C ILE A 106 9.69 8.46 2.91
N PHE A 107 9.13 8.63 1.71
CA PHE A 107 7.77 8.19 1.38
C PHE A 107 7.60 6.68 1.56
N ASN A 108 8.54 5.87 1.06
CA ASN A 108 8.50 4.40 1.22
C ASN A 108 8.63 3.98 2.69
N ILE A 109 9.44 4.66 3.50
CA ILE A 109 9.54 4.37 4.94
C ILE A 109 8.21 4.66 5.65
N ILE A 110 7.61 5.82 5.37
CA ILE A 110 6.31 6.18 5.96
C ILE A 110 5.24 5.17 5.55
N GLU A 111 5.20 4.78 4.27
CA GLU A 111 4.25 3.80 3.78
C GLU A 111 4.44 2.43 4.44
N PHE A 112 5.69 1.97 4.53
CA PHE A 112 6.04 0.71 5.18
C PHE A 112 5.58 0.66 6.64
N VAL A 113 5.87 1.73 7.41
CA VAL A 113 5.43 1.83 8.82
C VAL A 113 3.91 1.88 8.93
N ALA A 114 3.23 2.65 8.07
CA ALA A 114 1.78 2.74 8.05
C ALA A 114 1.13 1.39 7.69
N THR A 115 1.71 0.65 6.75
CA THR A 115 1.26 -0.70 6.34
C THR A 115 1.40 -1.69 7.48
N ILE A 116 2.54 -1.72 8.19
CA ILE A 116 2.72 -2.58 9.37
C ILE A 116 1.71 -2.23 10.47
N TYR A 117 1.59 -0.94 10.79
CA TYR A 117 0.65 -0.48 11.82
C TYR A 117 -0.79 -0.91 11.48
N SER A 118 -1.18 -0.74 10.23
CA SER A 118 -2.52 -1.11 9.75
C SER A 118 -2.72 -2.62 9.80
N ALA A 119 -1.72 -3.42 9.41
CA ALA A 119 -1.79 -4.88 9.52
C ALA A 119 -2.06 -5.33 10.96
N ILE A 120 -1.33 -4.75 11.93
CA ILE A 120 -1.44 -5.12 13.36
C ILE A 120 -2.81 -4.74 13.92
N GLU A 121 -3.30 -3.53 13.66
CA GLU A 121 -4.58 -3.06 14.20
C GLU A 121 -5.78 -3.73 13.51
N THR A 122 -5.70 -3.95 12.20
CA THR A 122 -6.76 -4.67 11.45
C THR A 122 -6.89 -6.11 11.92
N ARG A 123 -5.78 -6.75 12.34
CA ARG A 123 -5.80 -8.09 12.96
C ARG A 123 -6.58 -8.14 14.27
N LYS A 124 -6.65 -7.02 14.99
CA LYS A 124 -7.47 -6.86 16.21
C LYS A 124 -8.93 -6.51 15.90
N GLY A 125 -9.33 -6.48 14.63
CA GLY A 125 -10.67 -6.06 14.20
C GLY A 125 -10.90 -4.55 14.24
N ILE A 126 -9.86 -3.75 14.45
CA ILE A 126 -9.97 -2.29 14.49
C ILE A 126 -9.94 -1.75 13.05
N HIS A 127 -10.96 -0.98 12.70
CA HIS A 127 -11.01 -0.34 11.40
C HIS A 127 -10.10 0.89 11.36
N ILE A 128 -9.10 0.81 10.48
CA ILE A 128 -8.06 1.81 10.30
C ILE A 128 -8.18 2.46 8.92
N GLU A 129 -8.38 3.78 8.91
CA GLU A 129 -8.45 4.58 7.70
C GLU A 129 -7.21 5.45 7.51
N TRP A 130 -6.71 5.50 6.27
CA TRP A 130 -5.65 6.41 5.89
C TRP A 130 -6.27 7.67 5.32
N TRP A 131 -5.92 8.82 5.89
CA TRP A 131 -6.48 10.13 5.50
C TRP A 131 -6.43 10.42 3.99
N GLY A 132 -5.42 9.91 3.26
CA GLY A 132 -5.28 10.11 1.83
C GLY A 132 -6.14 9.17 0.96
N TYR A 133 -6.56 8.02 1.50
CA TYR A 133 -7.21 6.96 0.71
C TYR A 133 -8.67 6.72 1.09
N ASN A 134 -9.09 7.08 2.29
CA ASN A 134 -10.42 6.74 2.81
C ASN A 134 -11.58 7.14 1.88
N LYS A 135 -11.62 8.39 1.41
CA LYS A 135 -12.67 8.89 0.50
C LYS A 135 -12.73 8.12 -0.82
N LEU A 136 -11.58 7.66 -1.32
CA LEU A 136 -11.51 6.86 -2.53
C LEU A 136 -11.99 5.44 -2.23
N THR A 137 -11.49 4.83 -1.16
CA THR A 137 -11.89 3.49 -0.71
C THR A 137 -13.40 3.40 -0.52
N ASP A 138 -14.02 4.36 0.17
CA ASP A 138 -15.48 4.42 0.39
C ASP A 138 -16.27 4.54 -0.91
N ARG A 139 -15.70 5.20 -1.93
CA ARG A 139 -16.35 5.35 -3.23
C ARG A 139 -16.31 4.08 -4.06
N PHE A 140 -15.21 3.34 -3.98
CA PHE A 140 -15.00 2.10 -4.73
C PHE A 140 -15.58 0.87 -4.02
N CYS A 141 -15.55 0.84 -2.70
CA CYS A 141 -16.14 -0.20 -1.87
C CYS A 141 -17.37 0.34 -1.17
N LYS A 142 -18.55 0.00 -1.70
CA LYS A 142 -19.82 0.20 -1.02
C LYS A 142 -20.13 -0.99 -0.09
N PRO A 143 -20.86 -0.76 1.03
CA PRO A 143 -21.33 -1.82 1.91
C PRO A 143 -22.11 -2.88 1.14
#